data_AF-A0A8W8NGY6-F1
#
_entry.id   AF-A0A8W8NGY6-F1
#
_cell.length_a   1.000
_cell.length_b   1.000
_cell.length_c   1.000
_cell.angle_alpha   90.00
_cell.angle_beta   90.00
_cell.angle_gamma   90.00
#
_symmetry.space_group_name_H-M   'P 1'
#
loop_
_entity.id
_entity.type
_entity.pdbx_description
1 polymer ?
#
loop_
_entity_poly.entity_id
_entity_poly.type
_entity_poly.pdbx_seq_one_letter_code
_entity_poly.pdbx_strand_id
1 'polypeptide(L)'
;MRGSDMGDLDVIVEDRSGSEIARWSKSGHVDTGWNQGFVFLPVNAEMINITGRRGSGYKSDIALDDFKIYKEHCNCPPFTFGAQCDKSCACDQNKSISCDTDTGGCLCKNGWSGVKCTCEEKTECDEHSFCDANTCFCNDGVFIKPTNCSDEDFVLYSCSFETYIKACSIDFQGEMKWRKHSRGTPSDDTGPYSAKDGKFYVYTEASGVSAGDEGVMEISLANFNLSKHTIFFFYFNVP
;
A
#
# COMPACT_ATOMS: atom_id res chain seq x y z
N MET A 1 -30.71 -1.94 -15.69
CA MET A 1 -29.43 -2.33 -16.32
C MET A 1 -28.34 -1.77 -15.44
N ARG A 2 -27.46 -2.65 -14.94
CA ARG A 2 -26.38 -2.34 -14.01
C ARG A 2 -25.33 -1.47 -14.71
N GLY A 3 -24.94 -0.36 -14.08
CA GLY A 3 -23.67 0.33 -14.37
C GLY A 3 -23.67 1.65 -15.16
N SER A 4 -24.80 2.21 -15.61
CA SER A 4 -24.82 3.55 -16.28
C SER A 4 -24.96 4.73 -15.32
N ASP A 5 -25.24 4.45 -14.05
CA ASP A 5 -25.59 5.42 -13.02
C ASP A 5 -24.48 5.68 -12.00
N MET A 6 -23.38 4.94 -12.13
CA MET A 6 -22.21 5.02 -11.27
C MET A 6 -21.41 6.28 -11.62
N GLY A 7 -21.00 7.02 -10.61
CA GLY A 7 -20.21 8.23 -10.79
C GLY A 7 -18.72 7.95 -10.94
N ASP A 8 -17.93 8.83 -10.35
CA ASP A 8 -16.48 8.89 -10.56
C ASP A 8 -15.75 8.72 -9.23
N LEU A 9 -14.63 7.99 -9.28
CA LEU A 9 -13.64 7.96 -8.22
C LEU A 9 -12.35 8.56 -8.74
N ASP A 10 -11.98 9.71 -8.18
CA ASP A 10 -10.73 10.41 -8.47
C ASP A 10 -9.79 10.34 -7.27
N VAL A 11 -8.51 10.10 -7.54
CA VAL A 11 -7.41 10.27 -6.59
C VAL A 11 -6.45 11.28 -7.18
N ILE A 12 -6.49 12.50 -6.63
CA ILE A 12 -5.71 13.65 -7.09
C ILE A 12 -4.60 13.90 -6.09
N VAL A 13 -3.38 14.11 -6.58
CA VAL A 13 -2.23 14.47 -5.78
C VAL A 13 -1.89 15.93 -6.05
N GLU A 14 -1.77 16.71 -5.00
CA GLU A 14 -1.52 18.16 -5.08
C GLU A 14 -0.18 18.53 -4.44
N ASP A 15 0.43 19.58 -4.98
CA ASP A 15 1.58 20.24 -4.35
C ASP A 15 1.15 21.31 -3.34
N ARG A 16 2.13 22.00 -2.75
CA ARG A 16 1.88 23.05 -1.74
C ARG A 16 1.04 24.23 -2.24
N SER A 17 0.97 24.44 -3.55
CA SER A 17 0.16 25.51 -4.15
C SER A 17 -1.30 25.09 -4.38
N GLY A 18 -1.64 23.82 -4.13
CA GLY A 18 -2.93 23.23 -4.50
C GLY A 18 -3.01 22.88 -5.99
N SER A 19 -1.87 22.82 -6.69
CA SER A 19 -1.84 22.42 -8.10
C SER A 19 -1.84 20.90 -8.20
N GLU A 20 -2.71 20.35 -9.04
CA GLU A 20 -2.70 18.93 -9.39
C GLU A 20 -1.38 18.56 -10.08
N ILE A 21 -0.67 17.58 -9.52
CA ILE A 21 0.61 17.08 -10.02
C ILE A 21 0.60 15.59 -10.38
N ALA A 22 -0.41 14.84 -9.93
CA ALA A 22 -0.71 13.48 -10.41
C ALA A 22 -2.19 13.15 -10.20
N ARG A 23 -2.71 12.21 -10.99
CA ARG A 23 -4.09 11.73 -10.89
C ARG A 23 -4.19 10.25 -11.24
N TRP A 24 -5.01 9.55 -10.47
CA TRP A 24 -5.65 8.30 -10.89
C TRP A 24 -7.17 8.53 -10.91
N SER A 25 -7.87 7.96 -11.88
CA SER A 25 -9.32 8.17 -12.01
C SER A 25 -10.00 6.94 -12.59
N LYS A 26 -11.23 6.72 -12.15
CA LYS A 26 -12.10 5.67 -12.66
C LYS A 26 -13.54 6.15 -12.68
N SER A 27 -14.20 5.95 -13.82
CA SER A 27 -15.59 6.35 -14.05
C SER A 27 -16.44 5.15 -14.44
N GLY A 28 -17.70 5.15 -14.00
CA GLY A 28 -18.68 4.14 -14.36
C GLY A 28 -18.43 2.78 -13.70
N HIS A 29 -19.27 1.80 -14.05
CA HIS A 29 -19.16 0.44 -13.51
C HIS A 29 -17.84 -0.23 -13.90
N VAL A 30 -17.15 -0.76 -12.89
CA VAL A 30 -15.91 -1.53 -13.10
C VAL A 30 -16.20 -3.01 -12.99
N ASP A 31 -16.46 -3.47 -11.77
CA ASP A 31 -16.82 -4.85 -11.43
C ASP A 31 -17.42 -4.87 -10.02
N THR A 32 -18.14 -5.94 -9.70
CA THR A 32 -18.79 -6.18 -8.40
C THR A 32 -17.81 -6.53 -7.27
N GLY A 33 -16.56 -6.85 -7.61
CA GLY A 33 -15.49 -7.22 -6.67
C GLY A 33 -14.56 -6.07 -6.28
N TRP A 34 -13.69 -6.32 -5.29
CA TRP A 34 -12.60 -5.41 -4.94
C TRP A 34 -11.53 -5.37 -6.04
N ASN A 35 -11.17 -4.17 -6.47
CA ASN A 35 -10.15 -3.87 -7.47
C ASN A 35 -8.98 -3.10 -6.82
N GLN A 36 -7.84 -3.06 -7.50
CA GLN A 36 -6.63 -2.38 -7.02
C GLN A 36 -6.39 -1.08 -7.80
N GLY A 37 -6.06 -0.01 -7.09
CA GLY A 37 -5.67 1.28 -7.63
C GLY A 37 -4.33 1.74 -7.06
N PHE A 38 -3.59 2.51 -7.86
CA PHE A 38 -2.36 3.15 -7.40
C PHE A 38 -2.08 4.46 -8.14
N VAL A 39 -1.36 5.36 -7.48
CA VAL A 39 -0.86 6.61 -8.06
C VAL A 39 0.56 6.88 -7.55
N PHE A 40 1.44 7.36 -8.43
CA PHE A 40 2.78 7.80 -8.03
C PHE A 40 2.68 9.11 -7.24
N LEU A 41 3.46 9.23 -6.18
CA LEU A 41 3.59 10.44 -5.36
C LEU A 41 4.92 11.14 -5.71
N PRO A 42 4.87 12.27 -6.44
CA PRO A 42 6.05 13.10 -6.67
C PRO A 42 6.67 13.57 -5.35
N VAL A 43 7.97 13.90 -5.39
CA VAL A 43 8.72 14.35 -4.19
C VAL A 43 8.18 15.64 -3.55
N ASN A 44 7.45 16.45 -4.33
CA ASN A 44 6.83 17.70 -3.91
C ASN A 44 5.32 17.55 -3.63
N ALA A 45 4.80 16.31 -3.55
CA ALA A 45 3.42 16.06 -3.17
C ALA A 45 3.20 16.42 -1.70
N GLU A 46 2.11 17.14 -1.42
CA GLU A 46 1.75 17.62 -0.09
C GLU A 46 0.40 17.07 0.38
N MET A 47 -0.47 16.69 -0.57
CA MET A 47 -1.81 16.21 -0.25
C MET A 47 -2.29 15.17 -1.27
N ILE A 48 -3.03 14.18 -0.77
CA ILE A 48 -3.83 13.26 -1.60
C ILE A 48 -5.31 13.57 -1.32
N ASN A 49 -6.04 13.90 -2.38
CA ASN A 49 -7.47 14.15 -2.37
C ASN A 49 -8.18 13.01 -3.09
N ILE A 50 -8.99 12.25 -2.34
CA ILE A 50 -9.78 11.14 -2.87
C ILE A 50 -11.23 11.58 -2.91
N THR A 51 -11.78 11.69 -4.12
CA THR A 51 -13.12 12.21 -4.36
C THR A 51 -13.99 11.12 -4.95
N GLY A 52 -15.03 10.74 -4.22
CA GLY A 52 -16.14 9.95 -4.75
C GLY A 52 -17.28 10.88 -5.16
N ARG A 53 -17.62 10.89 -6.44
CA ARG A 53 -18.72 11.68 -7.00
C ARG A 53 -19.89 10.77 -7.32
N ARG A 54 -21.11 11.18 -6.97
CA ARG A 54 -22.31 10.44 -7.34
C ARG A 54 -22.66 10.62 -8.81
N GLY A 55 -22.91 9.51 -9.51
CA GLY A 55 -23.48 9.52 -10.86
C GLY A 55 -24.99 9.82 -10.89
N SER A 56 -25.65 9.44 -11.99
CA SER A 56 -27.08 9.73 -12.21
C SER A 56 -28.05 8.90 -11.36
N GLY A 57 -27.59 7.81 -10.74
CA GLY A 57 -28.46 6.93 -9.95
C GLY A 57 -28.06 6.77 -8.49
N TYR A 58 -28.96 6.14 -7.74
CA TYR A 58 -28.79 5.89 -6.30
C TYR A 58 -27.93 4.66 -5.99
N LYS A 59 -27.55 3.88 -7.01
CA LYS A 59 -26.71 2.68 -6.88
C LYS A 59 -25.22 2.96 -7.00
N SER A 60 -24.80 4.18 -6.69
CA SER A 60 -23.47 4.70 -6.98
C SER A 60 -22.56 4.69 -5.73
N ASP A 61 -22.73 3.73 -4.81
CA ASP A 61 -21.85 3.70 -3.65
C ASP A 61 -20.44 3.32 -4.08
N ILE A 62 -19.46 3.97 -3.47
CA ILE A 62 -18.06 3.71 -3.71
C ILE A 62 -17.45 3.26 -2.40
N ALA A 63 -16.78 2.12 -2.40
CA ALA A 63 -16.09 1.60 -1.23
C ALA A 63 -14.57 1.56 -1.46
N LEU A 64 -13.81 1.85 -0.42
CA LEU A 64 -12.36 1.90 -0.40
C LEU A 64 -11.82 1.16 0.83
N ASP A 65 -10.65 0.56 0.69
CA ASP A 65 -10.01 -0.19 1.77
C ASP A 65 -8.49 -0.27 1.63
N ASP A 66 -7.82 -0.63 2.74
CA ASP A 66 -6.39 -0.97 2.81
C ASP A 66 -5.46 0.04 2.14
N PHE A 67 -5.53 1.29 2.59
CA PHE A 67 -4.66 2.34 2.11
C PHE A 67 -3.23 2.11 2.56
N LYS A 68 -2.30 2.20 1.62
CA LYS A 68 -0.88 2.07 1.88
C LYS A 68 -0.07 3.08 1.07
N ILE A 69 0.91 3.72 1.70
CA ILE A 69 1.95 4.45 0.97
C ILE A 69 3.21 3.61 1.05
N TYR A 70 3.68 3.20 -0.12
CA TYR A 70 4.92 2.45 -0.25
C TYR A 70 6.00 3.33 -0.85
N LYS A 71 7.24 3.11 -0.45
CA LYS A 71 8.40 3.53 -1.22
C LYS A 71 8.78 2.38 -2.15
N GLU A 72 8.40 2.44 -3.43
CA GLU A 72 8.89 1.44 -4.40
C GLU A 72 10.41 1.50 -4.51
N HIS A 73 10.97 0.32 -4.76
CA HIS A 73 12.37 0.12 -5.04
C HIS A 73 12.63 -0.07 -6.52
N CYS A 74 13.71 0.52 -7.03
CA CYS A 74 14.16 0.28 -8.39
C CYS A 74 14.65 -1.16 -8.54
N ASN A 75 14.43 -1.76 -9.72
CA ASN A 75 15.23 -2.92 -10.15
C ASN A 75 16.70 -2.50 -10.22
N CYS A 76 17.48 -2.85 -9.21
CA CYS A 76 18.91 -2.62 -9.21
C CYS A 76 19.62 -3.65 -10.09
N PRO A 77 20.73 -3.26 -10.75
CA PRO A 77 21.66 -4.21 -11.33
C PRO A 77 22.08 -5.26 -10.28
N PRO A 78 22.39 -6.50 -10.70
CA PRO A 78 22.82 -7.54 -9.77
C PRO A 78 23.96 -7.05 -8.86
N PHE A 79 23.87 -7.39 -7.57
CA PHE A 79 24.84 -7.01 -6.53
C PHE A 79 24.88 -5.53 -6.15
N THR A 80 23.84 -4.77 -6.48
CA THR A 80 23.66 -3.41 -5.98
C THR A 80 22.31 -3.25 -5.30
N PHE A 81 22.25 -2.35 -4.33
CA PHE A 81 21.06 -2.11 -3.53
C PHE A 81 20.98 -0.64 -3.09
N GLY A 82 19.83 -0.27 -2.55
CA GLY A 82 19.53 1.09 -2.10
C GLY A 82 18.76 1.90 -3.15
N ALA A 83 18.23 3.03 -2.72
CA ALA A 83 17.27 3.83 -3.51
C ALA A 83 17.80 4.33 -4.87
N GLN A 84 19.12 4.32 -5.08
CA GLN A 84 19.76 4.62 -6.37
C GLN A 84 20.71 3.52 -6.86
N CYS A 85 20.69 2.34 -6.25
CA CYS A 85 21.57 1.22 -6.59
C CYS A 85 23.07 1.57 -6.50
N ASP A 86 23.40 2.51 -5.60
CA ASP A 86 24.74 3.05 -5.37
C ASP A 86 25.53 2.23 -4.33
N LYS A 87 24.85 1.40 -3.55
CA LYS A 87 25.48 0.53 -2.56
C LYS A 87 25.77 -0.84 -3.15
N SER A 88 26.94 -1.39 -2.87
CA SER A 88 27.33 -2.73 -3.30
C SER A 88 27.01 -3.78 -2.25
N CYS A 89 26.46 -4.91 -2.67
CA CYS A 89 26.10 -5.99 -1.77
C CYS A 89 27.33 -6.74 -1.26
N ALA A 90 27.29 -7.14 0.01
CA ALA A 90 28.40 -7.83 0.69
C ALA A 90 28.40 -9.36 0.49
N CYS A 91 27.70 -9.84 -0.55
CA CYS A 91 27.51 -11.26 -0.85
C CYS A 91 28.73 -11.88 -1.53
N ASP A 92 28.97 -13.17 -1.31
CA ASP A 92 29.92 -13.92 -2.15
C ASP A 92 29.31 -14.11 -3.55
N GLN A 93 29.78 -13.32 -4.52
CA GLN A 93 29.24 -13.29 -5.89
C GLN A 93 29.34 -14.63 -6.63
N ASN A 94 30.24 -15.53 -6.23
CA ASN A 94 30.33 -16.85 -6.85
C ASN A 94 29.22 -17.79 -6.37
N LYS A 95 28.68 -17.54 -5.17
CA LYS A 95 27.75 -18.40 -4.45
C LYS A 95 26.36 -17.79 -4.27
N SER A 96 26.20 -16.54 -4.69
CA SER A 96 24.93 -15.82 -4.70
C SER A 96 24.48 -15.50 -6.13
N ILE A 97 23.16 -15.44 -6.32
CA ILE A 97 22.50 -15.05 -7.56
C ILE A 97 22.51 -13.52 -7.68
N SER A 98 22.14 -12.86 -6.57
CA SER A 98 22.09 -11.40 -6.41
C SER A 98 21.96 -11.11 -4.91
N CYS A 99 21.65 -9.87 -4.57
CA CYS A 99 21.06 -9.46 -3.31
C CYS A 99 19.68 -8.87 -3.55
N ASP A 100 18.91 -8.82 -2.47
CA ASP A 100 17.74 -7.99 -2.31
C ASP A 100 18.12 -6.52 -2.57
N THR A 101 17.34 -5.84 -3.42
CA THR A 101 17.66 -4.50 -3.93
C THR A 101 17.50 -3.41 -2.88
N ASP A 102 17.02 -3.76 -1.69
CA ASP A 102 16.50 -2.80 -0.73
C ASP A 102 17.33 -2.87 0.55
N THR A 103 17.46 -4.08 1.07
CA THR A 103 18.21 -4.42 2.27
C THR A 103 19.66 -4.78 1.98
N GLY A 104 19.97 -5.22 0.75
CA GLY A 104 21.26 -5.78 0.39
C GLY A 104 21.48 -7.23 0.87
N GLY A 105 20.44 -7.88 1.42
CA GLY A 105 20.48 -9.27 1.87
C GLY A 105 20.72 -10.25 0.71
N CYS A 106 21.51 -11.30 0.91
CA CYS A 106 21.99 -12.13 -0.19
C CYS A 106 20.98 -13.21 -0.64
N LEU A 107 20.78 -13.34 -1.96
CA LEU A 107 20.01 -14.41 -2.58
C LEU A 107 20.97 -15.52 -3.02
N CYS A 108 21.00 -16.63 -2.28
CA CYS A 108 21.99 -17.68 -2.50
C CYS A 108 21.66 -18.59 -3.68
N LYS A 109 22.70 -19.11 -4.35
CA LYS A 109 22.56 -20.22 -5.31
C LYS A 109 22.22 -21.50 -4.55
N ASN A 110 21.55 -22.45 -5.21
CA ASN A 110 21.28 -23.77 -4.64
C ASN A 110 22.57 -24.41 -4.07
N GLY A 111 22.50 -24.99 -2.87
CA GLY A 111 23.66 -25.50 -2.15
C GLY A 111 24.35 -24.49 -1.23
N TRP A 112 23.93 -23.23 -1.22
CA TRP A 112 24.51 -22.16 -0.41
C TRP A 112 23.49 -21.45 0.48
N SER A 113 23.91 -21.05 1.67
CA SER A 113 23.07 -20.35 2.66
C SER A 113 23.89 -19.39 3.55
N GLY A 114 23.21 -18.73 4.49
CA GLY A 114 23.80 -17.73 5.39
C GLY A 114 23.75 -16.30 4.84
N VAL A 115 24.02 -15.31 5.70
CA VAL A 115 23.84 -13.87 5.40
C VAL A 115 24.67 -13.39 4.21
N LYS A 116 25.81 -14.04 3.92
CA LYS A 116 26.69 -13.73 2.79
C LYS A 116 26.76 -14.84 1.72
N CYS A 117 25.90 -15.86 1.82
CA CYS A 117 25.95 -17.08 0.97
C CYS A 117 27.31 -17.80 1.02
N THR A 118 27.95 -17.84 2.19
CA THR A 118 29.27 -18.43 2.39
C THR A 118 29.22 -19.88 2.86
N CYS A 119 28.05 -20.38 3.26
CA CYS A 119 27.91 -21.71 3.82
C CYS A 119 27.41 -22.74 2.83
N GLU A 120 28.01 -23.92 2.82
CA GLU A 120 27.50 -25.07 2.07
C GLU A 120 26.38 -25.75 2.87
N GLU A 121 25.32 -26.20 2.19
CA GLU A 121 24.14 -26.90 2.75
C GLU A 121 24.43 -28.10 3.67
N LYS A 122 25.70 -28.50 3.85
CA LYS A 122 26.14 -29.54 4.77
C LYS A 122 26.50 -29.06 6.18
N THR A 123 26.41 -27.77 6.47
CA THR A 123 26.66 -27.26 7.82
C THR A 123 25.38 -27.40 8.66
N GLU A 124 25.37 -28.40 9.54
CA GLU A 124 24.32 -28.69 10.53
C GLU A 124 24.20 -27.55 11.56
N CYS A 125 23.66 -26.40 11.16
CA CYS A 125 23.16 -25.41 12.11
C CYS A 125 21.72 -25.80 12.47
N ASP A 126 21.42 -25.89 13.76
CA ASP A 126 20.12 -26.33 14.29
C ASP A 126 18.96 -25.42 13.83
N GLU A 127 17.73 -25.92 13.94
CA GLU A 127 16.49 -25.16 13.69
C GLU A 127 16.56 -23.81 14.42
N HIS A 128 16.44 -22.70 13.69
CA HIS A 128 16.58 -21.31 14.18
C HIS A 128 18.01 -20.75 14.33
N SER A 129 18.96 -21.20 13.51
CA SER A 129 20.28 -20.59 13.40
C SER A 129 20.69 -20.38 11.95
N PHE A 130 21.55 -19.37 11.70
CA PHE A 130 22.18 -19.14 10.40
C PHE A 130 23.69 -19.17 10.55
N CYS A 131 24.41 -19.58 9.50
CA CYS A 131 25.86 -19.69 9.52
C CYS A 131 26.53 -18.46 8.88
N ASP A 132 27.73 -18.10 9.38
CA ASP A 132 28.71 -17.28 8.67
C ASP A 132 30.11 -17.91 8.85
N ALA A 133 30.78 -18.21 7.74
CA ALA A 133 32.14 -18.76 7.69
C ALA A 133 32.41 -19.95 8.66
N ASN A 134 31.48 -20.92 8.70
CA ASN A 134 31.47 -22.11 9.58
C ASN A 134 31.14 -21.87 11.06
N THR A 135 30.69 -20.67 11.44
CA THR A 135 30.15 -20.40 12.78
C THR A 135 28.63 -20.30 12.69
N CYS A 136 27.90 -21.08 13.50
CA CYS A 136 26.45 -20.93 13.62
C CYS A 136 26.15 -19.76 14.58
N PHE A 137 25.30 -18.84 14.14
CA PHE A 137 24.73 -17.75 14.92
C PHE A 137 23.27 -18.06 15.21
N CYS A 138 22.85 -17.88 16.46
CA CYS A 138 21.44 -18.01 16.83
C CYS A 138 20.61 -16.95 16.11
N ASN A 139 19.36 -17.27 15.76
CA ASN A 139 18.34 -16.25 15.55
C ASN A 139 18.08 -15.57 16.90
N ASP A 140 18.54 -14.33 17.07
CA ASP A 140 18.25 -13.58 18.29
C ASP A 140 16.74 -13.33 18.46
N GLY A 141 16.21 -13.56 19.68
CA GLY A 141 15.15 -12.70 20.24
C GLY A 141 13.79 -13.30 20.60
N VAL A 142 13.70 -14.17 21.61
CA VAL A 142 12.61 -14.07 22.61
C VAL A 142 12.91 -12.83 23.46
N PHE A 143 12.19 -11.72 23.18
CA PHE A 143 12.12 -10.43 23.88
C PHE A 143 13.31 -9.97 24.73
N ILE A 144 14.07 -8.91 24.33
CA ILE A 144 14.17 -7.54 24.94
C ILE A 144 14.89 -6.54 23.97
N LYS A 145 14.17 -5.97 22.98
CA LYS A 145 14.48 -4.79 22.09
C LYS A 145 15.79 -4.73 21.26
N PRO A 146 15.80 -4.03 20.08
CA PRO A 146 14.77 -3.87 19.06
C PRO A 146 15.31 -4.12 17.64
N THR A 147 14.79 -5.12 16.92
CA THR A 147 14.68 -5.06 15.46
C THR A 147 13.67 -6.09 15.01
N ASN A 148 12.66 -5.61 14.29
CA ASN A 148 11.48 -6.35 13.89
C ASN A 148 11.79 -7.37 12.80
N CYS A 149 11.22 -8.58 12.94
CA CYS A 149 11.13 -9.57 11.88
C CYS A 149 9.71 -9.61 11.28
N SER A 150 9.18 -8.43 10.96
CA SER A 150 8.03 -8.27 10.05
C SER A 150 7.89 -6.82 9.52
N ASP A 151 8.94 -6.02 9.53
CA ASP A 151 8.79 -4.63 9.08
C ASP A 151 8.84 -4.57 7.56
N GLU A 152 7.70 -4.27 6.93
CA GLU A 152 7.74 -3.69 5.60
C GLU A 152 8.47 -2.34 5.73
N ASP A 153 9.80 -2.34 5.57
CA ASP A 153 10.73 -1.19 5.60
C ASP A 153 10.35 -0.07 4.59
N PHE A 154 9.29 -0.30 3.82
CA PHE A 154 8.83 0.51 2.71
C PHE A 154 7.43 1.08 2.91
N VAL A 155 6.68 0.66 3.93
CA VAL A 155 5.34 1.20 4.23
C VAL A 155 5.48 2.45 5.09
N LEU A 156 5.37 3.60 4.43
CA LEU A 156 5.39 4.90 5.08
C LEU A 156 4.07 5.22 5.78
N TYR A 157 2.98 4.61 5.33
CA TYR A 157 1.63 4.81 5.84
C TYR A 157 0.78 3.57 5.62
N SER A 158 -0.04 3.20 6.59
CA SER A 158 -1.07 2.18 6.43
C SER A 158 -2.34 2.55 7.18
N CYS A 159 -3.47 2.42 6.50
CA CYS A 159 -4.80 2.56 7.08
C CYS A 159 -5.73 1.47 6.50
N SER A 160 -5.96 0.42 7.28
CA SER A 160 -6.92 -0.66 6.98
C SER A 160 -8.31 -0.43 7.58
N PHE A 161 -8.57 0.74 8.16
CA PHE A 161 -9.85 1.09 8.80
C PHE A 161 -10.33 0.18 9.94
N GLU A 162 -9.56 -0.82 10.38
CA GLU A 162 -9.92 -1.74 11.46
C GLU A 162 -10.06 -1.04 12.82
N THR A 163 -9.33 0.06 13.02
CA THR A 163 -9.31 0.83 14.28
C THR A 163 -10.14 2.12 14.18
N TYR A 164 -9.88 3.12 15.02
CA TYR A 164 -10.58 4.40 14.95
C TYR A 164 -10.14 5.17 13.71
N ILE A 165 -11.10 5.68 12.92
CA ILE A 165 -10.80 6.35 11.63
C ILE A 165 -9.85 7.55 11.76
N LYS A 166 -9.88 8.24 12.92
CA LYS A 166 -8.96 9.34 13.24
C LYS A 166 -7.49 8.90 13.34
N ALA A 167 -7.22 7.62 13.60
CA ALA A 167 -5.87 7.08 13.63
C ALA A 167 -5.23 7.05 12.23
N CYS A 168 -6.02 7.16 11.17
CA CYS A 168 -5.55 7.23 9.80
C CYS A 168 -5.14 8.64 9.36
N SER A 169 -5.29 9.67 10.22
CA SER A 169 -4.97 11.06 9.89
C SER A 169 -5.66 11.55 8.60
N ILE A 170 -6.92 11.13 8.44
CA ILE A 170 -7.77 11.47 7.30
C ILE A 170 -8.76 12.55 7.74
N ASP A 171 -8.87 13.60 6.93
CA ASP A 171 -9.91 14.61 7.05
C ASP A 171 -11.02 14.36 6.02
N PHE A 172 -12.26 14.57 6.44
CA PHE A 172 -13.46 14.33 5.61
C PHE A 172 -14.13 15.66 5.28
N GLN A 173 -14.38 15.88 4.00
CA GLN A 173 -15.05 17.08 3.47
C GLN A 173 -16.18 16.68 2.50
N GLY A 174 -17.00 17.66 2.14
CA GLY A 174 -18.09 17.51 1.17
C GLY A 174 -19.45 17.15 1.77
N GLU A 175 -20.46 17.17 0.90
CA GLU A 175 -21.86 16.89 1.25
C GLU A 175 -22.08 15.38 1.44
N MET A 176 -21.46 14.55 0.59
CA MET A 176 -21.42 13.11 0.80
C MET A 176 -20.33 12.78 1.83
N LYS A 177 -20.69 12.06 2.88
CA LYS A 177 -19.73 11.69 3.93
C LYS A 177 -19.24 10.26 3.70
N TRP A 178 -17.92 10.09 3.66
CA TRP A 178 -17.29 8.79 3.83
C TRP A 178 -17.59 8.24 5.22
N ARG A 179 -17.97 6.96 5.29
CA ARG A 179 -18.39 6.28 6.52
C ARG A 179 -17.69 4.94 6.63
N LYS A 180 -17.28 4.57 7.84
CA LYS A 180 -16.75 3.24 8.13
C LYS A 180 -17.90 2.23 8.25
N HIS A 181 -17.79 1.09 7.57
CA HIS A 181 -18.79 0.01 7.57
C HIS A 181 -18.12 -1.37 7.63
N SER A 182 -18.82 -2.38 8.12
CA SER A 182 -18.37 -3.78 8.16
C SER A 182 -19.30 -4.82 7.51
N ARG A 183 -20.32 -4.38 6.79
CA ARG A 183 -21.33 -5.23 6.11
C ARG A 183 -21.64 -4.57 4.78
N GLY A 184 -22.41 -5.26 3.91
CA GLY A 184 -22.92 -4.67 2.68
C GLY A 184 -23.49 -3.26 2.87
N THR A 185 -23.25 -2.40 1.88
CA THR A 185 -23.74 -1.02 1.90
C THR A 185 -25.27 -0.98 2.03
N PRO A 186 -25.84 0.08 2.63
CA PRO A 186 -27.26 0.11 2.96
C PRO A 186 -28.23 -0.03 1.78
N SER A 187 -27.83 0.37 0.56
CA SER A 187 -28.63 0.16 -0.64
C SER A 187 -28.40 -1.21 -1.27
N ASP A 188 -29.47 -1.82 -1.76
CA ASP A 188 -29.43 -3.17 -2.34
C ASP A 188 -28.56 -3.22 -3.61
N ASP A 189 -27.59 -4.13 -3.63
CA ASP A 189 -26.70 -4.42 -4.77
C ASP A 189 -25.77 -3.25 -5.16
N THR A 190 -25.27 -2.45 -4.20
CA THR A 190 -24.49 -1.22 -4.52
C THR A 190 -23.08 -1.17 -3.94
N GLY A 191 -22.62 -2.20 -3.23
CA GLY A 191 -21.29 -2.21 -2.61
C GLY A 191 -20.80 -3.61 -2.23
N PRO A 192 -19.57 -3.72 -1.70
CA PRO A 192 -19.00 -5.02 -1.36
C PRO A 192 -19.76 -5.67 -0.20
N TYR A 193 -19.91 -7.00 -0.22
CA TYR A 193 -20.54 -7.75 0.88
C TYR A 193 -19.72 -7.71 2.19
N SER A 194 -18.40 -7.50 2.08
CA SER A 194 -17.44 -7.43 3.18
C SER A 194 -16.22 -6.59 2.82
N ALA A 195 -15.46 -6.16 3.83
CA ALA A 195 -14.15 -5.52 3.67
C ALA A 195 -13.19 -6.36 2.82
N LYS A 196 -12.18 -5.72 2.23
CA LYS A 196 -11.14 -6.38 1.43
C LYS A 196 -10.20 -7.19 2.31
N ASP A 197 -9.81 -6.61 3.43
CA ASP A 197 -9.08 -7.25 4.53
C ASP A 197 -9.78 -6.91 5.85
N GLY A 198 -9.55 -7.71 6.88
CA GLY A 198 -10.17 -7.48 8.18
C GLY A 198 -11.71 -7.48 8.15
N LYS A 199 -12.31 -6.48 8.79
CA LYS A 199 -13.76 -6.36 9.00
C LYS A 199 -14.33 -5.05 8.51
N PHE A 200 -13.54 -3.99 8.39
CA PHE A 200 -14.03 -2.64 8.19
C PHE A 200 -13.42 -2.00 6.96
N TYR A 201 -14.25 -1.29 6.21
CA TYR A 201 -13.85 -0.48 5.05
C TYR A 201 -14.53 0.88 5.14
N VAL A 202 -14.18 1.81 4.25
CA VAL A 202 -14.89 3.10 4.13
C VAL A 202 -15.69 3.16 2.84
N TYR A 203 -16.85 3.80 2.89
CA TYR A 203 -17.69 3.97 1.70
C TYR A 203 -18.45 5.29 1.70
N THR A 204 -18.89 5.72 0.53
CA THR A 204 -19.89 6.79 0.39
C THR A 204 -21.25 6.19 0.06
N GLU A 205 -22.30 6.77 0.65
CA GLU A 205 -23.68 6.37 0.39
C GLU A 205 -24.29 7.33 -0.64
N ALA A 206 -24.69 6.81 -1.80
CA ALA A 206 -25.32 7.58 -2.87
C ALA A 206 -26.84 7.79 -2.65
N SER A 207 -27.46 7.00 -1.78
CA SER A 207 -28.85 7.21 -1.36
C SER A 207 -28.99 8.48 -0.53
N GLY A 208 -29.91 9.36 -0.92
CA GLY A 208 -30.26 10.57 -0.15
C GLY A 208 -29.45 11.82 -0.47
N VAL A 209 -28.54 11.77 -1.44
CA VAL A 209 -27.81 12.93 -1.99
C VAL A 209 -28.24 13.23 -3.43
N SER A 210 -27.75 14.31 -4.04
CA SER A 210 -28.05 14.74 -5.42
C SER A 210 -26.97 14.29 -6.41
N ALA A 211 -27.33 14.15 -7.70
CA ALA A 211 -26.36 13.78 -8.73
C ALA A 211 -25.29 14.86 -8.86
N GLY A 212 -24.01 14.45 -8.90
CA GLY A 212 -22.88 15.37 -8.88
C GLY A 212 -22.40 15.81 -7.49
N ASP A 213 -23.11 15.44 -6.41
CA ASP A 213 -22.59 15.64 -5.06
C ASP A 213 -21.30 14.82 -4.86
N GLU A 214 -20.43 15.32 -3.99
CA GLU A 214 -19.09 14.76 -3.77
C GLU A 214 -18.82 14.49 -2.30
N GLY A 215 -18.06 13.43 -2.06
CA GLY A 215 -17.43 13.15 -0.78
C GLY A 215 -15.93 13.14 -0.96
N VAL A 216 -15.24 13.98 -0.21
CA VAL A 216 -13.80 14.19 -0.34
C VAL A 216 -13.10 13.70 0.92
N MET A 217 -11.99 13.00 0.70
CA MET A 217 -11.11 12.50 1.73
C MET A 217 -9.70 13.04 1.49
N GLU A 218 -9.11 13.67 2.51
CA GLU A 218 -7.81 14.32 2.39
C GLU A 218 -6.79 13.60 3.28
N ILE A 219 -5.63 13.27 2.70
CA ILE A 219 -4.47 12.73 3.40
C ILE A 219 -3.32 13.72 3.27
N SER A 220 -2.93 14.33 4.39
CA SER A 220 -1.76 15.23 4.41
C SER A 220 -0.47 14.42 4.29
N LEU A 221 0.39 14.82 3.35
CA LEU A 221 1.69 14.18 3.13
C LEU A 221 2.87 14.87 3.84
N ALA A 222 2.60 15.95 4.57
CA ALA A 222 3.63 16.84 5.14
C ALA A 222 4.65 16.15 6.07
N ASN A 223 4.30 14.99 6.63
CA ASN A 223 5.17 14.24 7.54
C ASN A 223 5.84 13.01 6.89
N PHE A 224 5.63 12.76 5.59
CA PHE A 224 6.28 11.64 4.90
C PHE A 224 7.50 12.12 4.12
N ASN A 225 8.57 11.31 4.17
CA ASN A 225 9.77 11.55 3.38
C ASN A 225 9.61 10.91 2.00
N LEU A 226 8.98 11.63 1.08
CA LEU A 226 8.68 11.14 -0.27
C LEU A 226 9.93 11.09 -1.14
N SER A 227 9.95 10.09 -2.02
CA SER A 227 10.91 9.93 -3.12
C SER A 227 10.18 9.78 -4.45
N LYS A 228 10.88 9.93 -5.58
CA LYS A 228 10.33 9.73 -6.93
C LYS A 228 9.75 8.33 -7.22
N HIS A 229 9.93 7.38 -6.30
CA HIS A 229 9.38 6.02 -6.40
C HIS A 229 8.33 5.77 -5.32
N THR A 230 7.79 6.80 -4.68
CA THR A 230 6.74 6.60 -3.67
C THR A 230 5.41 6.41 -4.39
N ILE A 231 4.62 5.44 -3.96
CA ILE A 231 3.29 5.15 -4.49
C ILE A 231 2.27 5.19 -3.37
N PHE A 232 1.09 5.69 -3.68
CA PHE A 232 -0.11 5.45 -2.89
C PHE A 232 -0.90 4.33 -3.54
N PHE A 233 -1.22 3.31 -2.76
CA PHE A 233 -1.95 2.11 -3.16
C PHE A 233 -3.20 1.96 -2.31
N PHE A 234 -4.27 1.45 -2.93
CA PHE A 234 -5.55 1.24 -2.27
C PHE A 234 -6.38 0.17 -2.99
N TYR A 235 -7.36 -0.37 -2.29
CA TYR A 235 -8.43 -1.15 -2.91
C TYR A 235 -9.69 -0.31 -3.07
N PHE A 236 -10.44 -0.57 -4.14
CA PHE A 236 -11.71 0.09 -4.42
C PHE A 236 -12.76 -0.89 -4.94
N ASN A 237 -14.02 -0.62 -4.67
CA ASN A 237 -15.18 -1.33 -5.22
C ASN A 237 -16.18 -0.30 -5.74
N VAL A 238 -16.50 -0.41 -7.03
CA VAL A 238 -17.35 0.49 -7.80
C VAL A 238 -18.26 -0.40 -8.68
N PRO A 239 -19.40 -0.86 -8.12
CA PRO A 239 -20.22 -1.94 -8.69
C PRO A 239 -21.33 -1.50 -9.68
#